data_AF-A0A7K4G6I5-F1
#
_entry.id   AF-A0A7K4G6I5-F1
#
_cell.length_a   1.000
_cell.length_b   1.000
_cell.length_c   1.000
_cell.angle_alpha   90.00
_cell.angle_beta   90.00
_cell.angle_gamma   90.00
#
_symmetry.space_group_name_H-M   'P 1'
#
loop_
_entity.id
_entity.type
_entity.pdbx_description
1 polymer ?
#
loop_
_entity_poly.entity_id
_entity_poly.type
_entity_poly.pdbx_seq_one_letter_code
_entity_poly.pdbx_strand_id
1 'polypeptide(L)'
;MTLFVFSMTFYIFYVTKLPSKVFEITSIENLSAETLNYLVSIVLGVISYSIPFLSFKMLILLVLFYLTYLAGDIYYLQPILVVFGYKVYKCKIDGGNSVMLITKDDYVGKGKVETYEITKGIYLMRG
;
A
#
# COMPACT_ATOMS: atom_id res chain seq x y z
N MET A 1 -6.42 -17.82 3.78
CA MET A 1 -5.72 -16.73 4.48
C MET A 1 -4.20 -16.91 4.46
N THR A 2 -3.69 -18.06 4.92
CA THR A 2 -2.26 -18.42 4.89
C THR A 2 -1.62 -18.35 3.50
N LEU A 3 -2.28 -18.88 2.47
CA LEU A 3 -1.75 -18.86 1.09
C LEU A 3 -1.61 -17.44 0.53
N PHE A 4 -2.55 -16.55 0.85
CA PHE A 4 -2.54 -15.16 0.42
C PHE A 4 -1.42 -14.37 1.10
N VAL A 5 -1.28 -14.51 2.42
CA VAL A 5 -0.20 -13.88 3.18
C VAL A 5 1.17 -14.40 2.72
N PHE A 6 1.29 -15.70 2.45
CA PHE A 6 2.52 -16.30 1.94
C PHE A 6 2.87 -15.78 0.55
N SER A 7 1.90 -15.72 -0.37
CA SER A 7 2.07 -15.16 -1.72
C SER A 7 2.50 -13.70 -1.68
N MET A 8 1.89 -12.88 -0.82
CA MET A 8 2.18 -11.45 -0.69
C MET A 8 3.57 -11.21 -0.07
N THR A 9 3.93 -11.99 0.95
CA THR A 9 5.27 -11.94 1.56
C THR A 9 6.34 -12.39 0.56
N PHE A 10 6.06 -13.44 -0.21
CA PHE A 10 6.95 -13.92 -1.26
C PHE A 10 7.11 -12.90 -2.40
N TYR A 11 6.03 -12.22 -2.77
CA TYR A 11 6.04 -11.16 -3.77
C TYR A 11 6.90 -9.97 -3.32
N ILE A 12 6.74 -9.51 -2.07
CA ILE A 12 7.60 -8.46 -1.49
C ILE A 12 9.07 -8.91 -1.49
N PHE A 13 9.35 -10.15 -1.06
CA PHE A 13 10.71 -10.68 -1.05
C PHE A 13 11.31 -10.77 -2.47
N TYR A 14 10.51 -11.15 -3.47
CA TYR A 14 10.93 -11.17 -4.87
C TYR A 14 11.25 -9.77 -5.40
N VAL A 15 10.42 -8.77 -5.06
CA VAL A 15 10.61 -7.37 -5.48
C VAL A 15 11.89 -6.76 -4.91
N THR A 16 12.30 -7.13 -3.69
CA THR A 16 13.58 -6.67 -3.12
C THR A 16 14.84 -7.19 -3.85
N LYS A 17 14.69 -8.15 -4.78
CA LYS A 17 15.79 -8.63 -5.64
C LYS A 17 15.91 -7.87 -6.97
N LEU A 18 15.00 -6.95 -7.26
CA LEU A 18 15.06 -6.13 -8.47
C LEU A 18 16.18 -5.08 -8.37
N PRO A 19 16.71 -4.58 -9.50
CA PRO A 19 17.73 -3.53 -9.48
C PRO A 19 17.20 -2.27 -8.78
N SER A 20 18.02 -1.74 -7.86
CA SER A 20 17.67 -0.53 -7.11
C SER A 20 17.80 0.72 -7.99
N LYS A 21 16.87 1.65 -7.84
CA LYS A 21 16.84 2.94 -8.52
C LYS A 21 16.92 4.06 -7.48
N VAL A 22 17.75 5.06 -7.77
CA VAL A 22 17.95 6.22 -6.90
C VAL A 22 17.11 7.38 -7.42
N PHE A 23 16.30 7.97 -6.54
CA PHE A 23 15.52 9.17 -6.85
C PHE A 23 15.87 10.29 -5.88
N GLU A 24 15.87 11.52 -6.39
CA GLU A 24 15.93 12.71 -5.56
C GLU A 24 14.51 13.23 -5.32
N ILE A 25 14.06 13.16 -4.07
CA ILE A 25 12.71 13.58 -3.66
C ILE A 25 12.73 15.06 -3.30
N THR A 26 11.90 15.84 -3.98
CA THR A 26 11.76 17.30 -3.79
C THR A 26 10.61 17.68 -2.87
N SER A 27 9.54 16.87 -2.82
CA SER A 27 8.43 17.03 -1.89
C SER A 27 7.78 15.69 -1.56
N ILE A 28 7.16 15.61 -0.39
CA ILE A 28 6.47 14.42 0.08
C ILE A 28 5.10 14.76 0.65
N GLU A 29 4.14 13.89 0.40
CA GLU A 29 2.78 13.94 0.92
C GLU A 29 2.44 12.56 1.49
N ASN A 30 2.01 12.51 2.76
CA ASN A 30 1.66 11.26 3.43
C ASN A 30 0.22 10.89 3.12
N LEU A 31 0.03 9.78 2.41
CA LEU A 31 -1.31 9.26 2.04
C LEU A 31 -1.81 8.18 3.01
N SER A 32 -1.05 7.85 4.06
CA SER A 32 -1.39 6.78 4.99
C SER A 32 -2.69 7.04 5.75
N ALA A 33 -3.01 8.31 6.03
CA ALA A 33 -4.27 8.70 6.69
C ALA A 33 -5.49 8.45 5.79
N GLU A 34 -5.39 8.74 4.50
CA GLU A 34 -6.44 8.43 3.52
C GLU A 34 -6.65 6.92 3.43
N THR A 35 -5.56 6.15 3.30
CA THR A 35 -5.62 4.68 3.28
C THR A 35 -6.30 4.11 4.53
N LEU A 36 -6.00 4.67 5.71
CA LEU A 36 -6.62 4.23 6.96
C LEU A 36 -8.13 4.55 6.99
N ASN A 37 -8.53 5.72 6.49
CA ASN A 37 -9.96 6.08 6.41
C ASN A 37 -10.74 5.14 5.48
N TYR A 38 -10.13 4.71 4.37
CA TYR A 38 -10.72 3.65 3.52
C TYR A 38 -10.90 2.34 4.28
N LEU A 39 -9.87 1.91 5.03
CA LEU A 39 -9.94 0.70 5.86
C LEU A 39 -11.06 0.80 6.89
N VAL A 40 -11.14 1.91 7.62
CA VAL A 40 -12.17 2.15 8.65
C VAL A 40 -13.57 2.08 8.04
N SER A 41 -13.78 2.70 6.88
CA SER A 41 -15.09 2.70 6.20
C SER A 41 -15.53 1.28 5.83
N ILE A 42 -14.60 0.46 5.32
CA ILE A 42 -14.86 -0.93 4.96
C ILE A 42 -15.17 -1.77 6.21
N VAL A 43 -14.39 -1.61 7.29
CA VAL A 43 -14.59 -2.33 8.55
C VAL A 43 -15.93 -1.97 9.19
N LEU A 44 -16.27 -0.68 9.27
CA LEU A 44 -17.56 -0.23 9.80
C LEU A 44 -18.73 -0.77 8.97
N GLY A 45 -18.62 -0.78 7.64
CA GLY A 45 -19.60 -1.39 6.75
C GLY A 45 -19.83 -2.87 7.05
N VAL A 46 -18.78 -3.64 7.33
CA VAL A 46 -18.91 -5.08 7.62
C VAL A 46 -19.39 -5.37 9.05
N ILE A 47 -18.96 -4.57 10.04
CA ILE A 47 -19.34 -4.75 11.45
C ILE A 47 -20.79 -4.34 11.69
N SER A 48 -21.26 -3.26 11.05
CA SER A 48 -22.62 -2.73 11.22
C SER A 48 -23.71 -3.71 10.78
N TYR A 49 -23.39 -4.66 9.89
CA TYR A 49 -24.32 -5.71 9.49
C TYR A 49 -24.34 -6.86 10.51
N SER A 50 -25.52 -7.22 11.02
CA SER A 50 -25.74 -8.35 11.94
C SER A 50 -25.76 -9.71 11.23
N ILE A 51 -24.75 -9.99 10.41
CA ILE A 51 -24.66 -11.29 9.72
C ILE A 51 -24.26 -12.38 10.72
N PRO A 52 -25.05 -13.46 10.86
CA PRO A 52 -24.85 -14.46 11.93
C PRO A 52 -23.59 -15.31 11.75
N PHE A 53 -23.07 -15.42 10.53
CA PHE A 53 -21.89 -16.22 10.23
C PHE A 53 -20.65 -15.36 10.03
N LEU A 54 -19.66 -15.53 10.91
CA LEU A 54 -18.36 -14.85 10.83
C LEU A 54 -17.68 -15.07 9.46
N SER A 55 -17.78 -16.28 8.92
CA SER A 55 -17.24 -16.64 7.60
C SER A 55 -17.81 -15.78 6.47
N PHE A 56 -19.09 -15.42 6.56
CA PHE A 56 -19.79 -14.62 5.55
C PHE A 56 -19.39 -13.14 5.66
N LYS A 57 -19.19 -12.61 6.88
CA LYS A 57 -18.61 -11.28 7.10
C LYS A 57 -17.20 -11.16 6.51
N MET A 58 -16.37 -12.17 6.73
CA MET A 58 -15.02 -12.22 6.16
C MET A 58 -15.02 -12.31 4.64
N LEU A 59 -15.97 -13.07 4.05
CA LEU A 59 -16.15 -13.13 2.61
C LEU A 59 -16.52 -11.76 2.03
N ILE A 60 -17.49 -11.07 2.65
CA ILE A 60 -17.92 -9.74 2.21
C ILE A 60 -16.76 -8.74 2.31
N LEU A 61 -15.98 -8.79 3.39
CA LEU A 61 -14.79 -7.96 3.55
C LEU A 61 -13.78 -8.19 2.41
N LEU A 62 -13.52 -9.45 2.07
CA LEU A 62 -12.64 -9.83 0.96
C LEU A 62 -13.16 -9.33 -0.39
N VAL A 63 -14.46 -9.46 -0.65
CA VAL A 63 -15.08 -8.94 -1.87
C VAL A 63 -14.98 -7.42 -1.92
N LEU A 64 -15.23 -6.72 -0.81
CA LEU A 64 -15.09 -5.27 -0.73
C LEU A 64 -13.65 -4.83 -1.02
N PHE A 65 -12.65 -5.50 -0.43
CA PHE A 65 -11.24 -5.23 -0.75
C PHE A 65 -10.93 -5.47 -2.23
N TYR A 66 -11.45 -6.55 -2.82
CA TYR A 66 -11.28 -6.85 -4.23
C TYR A 66 -11.97 -5.81 -5.14
N LEU A 67 -13.16 -5.35 -4.79
CA LEU A 67 -13.85 -4.30 -5.53
C LEU A 67 -13.13 -2.95 -5.43
N THR A 68 -12.61 -2.59 -4.25
CA THR A 68 -11.77 -1.39 -4.10
C THR A 68 -10.47 -1.50 -4.88
N TYR A 69 -9.93 -2.72 -5.03
CA TYR A 69 -8.77 -2.99 -5.88
C TYR A 69 -9.08 -2.79 -7.37
N LEU A 70 -10.26 -3.19 -7.83
CA LEU A 70 -10.68 -3.00 -9.23
C LEU A 70 -11.08 -1.56 -9.54
N ALA A 71 -11.71 -0.87 -8.59
CA ALA A 71 -12.21 0.50 -8.77
C ALA A 71 -11.10 1.54 -8.67
N GLY A 72 -10.06 1.27 -7.88
CA GLY A 72 -8.90 2.14 -7.78
C GLY A 72 -7.82 1.71 -8.76
N ASP A 73 -7.46 2.58 -9.70
CA ASP A 73 -6.19 2.52 -10.47
C ASP A 73 -4.96 2.76 -9.55
N ILE A 74 -5.13 2.47 -8.26
CA ILE A 74 -4.41 2.93 -7.11
C ILE A 74 -4.06 1.68 -6.28
N TYR A 75 -3.19 0.87 -6.84
CA TYR A 75 -2.66 -0.35 -6.22
C TYR A 75 -1.94 -0.07 -4.88
N TYR A 76 -1.63 1.19 -4.58
CA TYR A 76 -0.89 1.66 -3.41
C TYR A 76 -1.78 2.08 -2.21
N LEU A 77 -3.08 2.35 -2.38
CA LEU A 77 -3.99 2.60 -1.24
C LEU A 77 -4.58 1.30 -0.67
N GLN A 78 -3.92 0.16 -0.88
CA GLN A 78 -4.47 -1.09 -0.37
C GLN A 78 -4.43 -1.08 1.17
N PRO A 79 -5.58 -1.24 1.85
CA PRO A 79 -5.67 -1.34 3.30
C PRO A 79 -4.70 -2.39 3.88
N ILE A 80 -4.41 -3.42 3.07
CA ILE A 80 -3.47 -4.48 3.40
C ILE A 80 -2.07 -3.94 3.75
N LEU A 81 -1.57 -2.92 3.06
CA LEU A 81 -0.24 -2.35 3.30
C LEU A 81 -0.16 -1.74 4.70
N VAL A 82 -1.20 -1.01 5.11
CA VAL A 82 -1.32 -0.44 6.44
C VAL A 82 -1.41 -1.52 7.52
N VAL A 83 -2.16 -2.60 7.26
CA VAL A 83 -2.23 -3.75 8.18
C VAL A 83 -0.85 -4.40 8.39
N PHE A 84 -0.01 -4.41 7.36
CA PHE A 84 1.38 -4.90 7.45
C PHE A 84 2.39 -3.84 7.94
N GLY A 85 1.92 -2.67 8.38
CA GLY A 85 2.76 -1.60 8.92
C GLY A 85 3.49 -0.77 7.88
N TYR A 86 3.13 -0.88 6.60
CA TYR A 86 3.67 -0.02 5.55
C TYR A 86 2.94 1.31 5.50
N LYS A 87 3.72 2.37 5.28
CA LYS A 87 3.30 3.74 5.06
C LYS A 87 3.47 4.07 3.59
N VAL A 88 2.56 4.89 3.07
CA VAL A 88 2.50 5.24 1.66
C VAL A 88 2.60 6.75 1.51
N TYR A 89 3.54 7.16 0.66
CA TYR A 89 3.84 8.55 0.41
C TYR A 89 3.78 8.86 -1.08
N LYS A 90 3.20 9.99 -1.43
CA LYS A 90 3.30 10.55 -2.77
C LYS A 90 4.48 11.51 -2.80
N CYS A 91 5.48 11.17 -3.61
CA CYS A 91 6.72 11.91 -3.71
C CYS A 91 6.78 12.62 -5.07
N LYS A 92 7.24 13.88 -5.09
CA LYS A 92 7.69 14.50 -6.34
C LYS A 92 9.18 14.26 -6.48
N ILE A 93 9.59 13.80 -7.65
CA ILE A 93 11.00 13.59 -7.99
C ILE A 93 11.51 14.73 -8.88
N ASP A 94 12.83 14.88 -8.92
CA ASP A 94 13.46 15.85 -9.80
C ASP A 94 13.07 15.57 -11.28
N GLY A 95 12.67 16.63 -12.00
CA GLY A 95 11.98 16.53 -13.29
C GLY A 95 10.44 16.60 -13.23
N GLY A 96 9.85 16.83 -12.05
CA GLY A 96 8.43 17.18 -11.90
C GLY A 96 7.44 16.01 -11.90
N ASN A 97 7.92 14.79 -12.11
CA ASN A 97 7.10 13.59 -12.05
C ASN A 97 6.71 13.25 -10.61
N SER A 98 5.49 12.75 -10.41
CA SER A 98 5.05 12.20 -9.13
C SER A 98 5.17 10.68 -9.13
N VAL A 99 5.75 10.12 -8.08
CA VAL A 99 5.87 8.68 -7.84
C VAL A 99 5.32 8.33 -6.47
N MET A 100 4.94 7.08 -6.26
CA MET A 100 4.58 6.58 -4.93
C MET A 100 5.73 5.85 -4.30
N LEU A 101 5.95 6.14 -3.02
CA LEU A 101 6.95 5.50 -2.19
C LEU A 101 6.23 4.74 -1.08
N ILE A 102 6.57 3.47 -0.95
CA ILE A 102 6.10 2.58 0.12
C ILE A 102 7.30 2.32 1.03
N THR A 103 7.15 2.51 2.34
CA THR A 103 8.21 2.28 3.32
C THR A 103 7.61 1.80 4.65
N LYS A 104 8.40 1.11 5.48
CA LYS A 104 8.00 0.80 6.87
C LYS A 104 8.37 1.91 7.84
N ASP A 105 9.39 2.69 7.50
CA ASP A 105 9.93 3.74 8.35
C ASP A 105 9.18 5.06 8.15
N ASP A 106 9.21 5.92 9.17
CA ASP A 106 8.76 7.30 8.98
C ASP A 106 9.74 8.02 8.07
N TYR A 107 9.27 8.40 6.89
CA TYR A 107 10.06 9.18 5.96
C TYR A 107 9.54 10.62 5.93
N VAL A 108 10.38 11.54 6.42
CA VAL A 108 10.09 12.98 6.53
C VAL A 108 11.06 13.80 5.66
N GLY A 109 11.95 13.12 4.93
CA GLY A 109 13.11 13.74 4.27
C GLY A 109 12.88 14.15 2.82
N LYS A 110 13.58 15.21 2.41
CA LYS A 110 13.94 15.47 1.01
C LYS A 110 15.34 14.93 0.78
N GLY A 111 15.63 14.46 -0.42
CA GLY A 111 16.96 13.95 -0.76
C GLY A 111 16.94 12.64 -1.55
N LYS A 112 18.11 12.03 -1.67
CA LYS A 112 18.31 10.81 -2.45
C LYS A 112 17.86 9.59 -1.65
N VAL A 113 16.98 8.80 -2.26
CA VAL A 113 16.52 7.52 -1.70
C VAL A 113 16.81 6.38 -2.66
N GLU A 114 17.31 5.28 -2.12
CA GLU A 114 17.38 4.01 -2.84
C GLU A 114 16.03 3.32 -2.77
N THR A 115 15.56 2.87 -3.94
CA THR A 115 14.23 2.27 -4.05
C THR A 115 14.24 1.06 -4.98
N TYR A 116 13.27 0.17 -4.81
CA TYR A 116 12.98 -0.93 -5.72
C TYR A 116 11.69 -0.63 -6.48
N GLU A 117 11.72 -0.71 -7.80
CA GLU A 117 10.50 -0.57 -8.59
C GLU A 117 9.62 -1.81 -8.41
N ILE A 118 8.42 -1.64 -7.85
CA ILE A 118 7.43 -2.72 -7.72
C ILE A 118 6.65 -2.82 -9.03
N THR A 119 6.20 -1.67 -9.51
CA THR A 119 5.52 -1.48 -10.79
C THR A 119 5.72 -0.04 -11.26
N LYS A 120 5.31 0.27 -12.48
CA LYS A 120 5.50 1.59 -13.08
C LYS A 120 4.96 2.70 -12.17
N GLY A 121 5.86 3.54 -11.65
CA GLY A 121 5.52 4.68 -10.79
C GLY A 121 5.34 4.37 -9.30
N ILE A 122 5.49 3.12 -8.87
CA ILE A 122 5.39 2.70 -7.47
C ILE A 122 6.69 2.02 -7.03
N TYR A 123 7.26 2.55 -5.96
CA TYR A 123 8.59 2.22 -5.49
C TYR A 123 8.57 1.82 -4.02
N LEU A 124 9.31 0.77 -3.66
CA LEU A 124 9.56 0.36 -2.29
C LEU A 124 10.88 1.00 -1.82
N MET A 125 10.86 1.76 -0.73
CA MET A 125 12.08 2.30 -0.13
C MET A 125 12.93 1.16 0.43
N ARG A 126 14.23 1.19 0.14
CA ARG A 126 15.20 0.34 0.80
C ARG A 126 15.52 0.95 2.16
N GLY A 127 15.21 0.21 3.23
CA GLY A 127 15.62 0.55 4.60
C GLY A 127 17.12 0.43 4.80
#